data_AF-A0A6A4PA69-F1
#
_entry.id   AF-A0A6A4PA69-F1
#
_cell.length_a   1.000
_cell.length_b   1.000
_cell.length_c   1.000
_cell.angle_alpha   90.00
_cell.angle_beta   90.00
_cell.angle_gamma   90.00
#
_symmetry.space_group_name_H-M   'P 1'
#
loop_
_entity.id
_entity.type
_entity.pdbx_description
1 polymer ?
#
loop_
_entity_poly.entity_id
_entity_poly.type
_entity_poly.pdbx_seq_one_letter_code
_entity_poly.pdbx_strand_id
1 'polypeptide(L)'
;MGIIEEAHNVRVIGKGNKIVVLAHGFGTDQSLWKHLVPHLVDEYRVILYDNMGAGTTNPEYYDFERFLNDADYYGGFEQEEVNQLFEAIRSNYKAWCSGFAPLVVSGDMDSVAVQEFSRTLFNVRPDIALNFVTVPCHIIQSTKDLAVPLVVAEYLQQNLGGKSIIYHN
;
A
#
# COMPACT_ATOMS: atom_id res chain seq x y z
N MET A 1 -18.02 -17.16 3.26
CA MET A 1 -17.27 -16.01 2.75
C MET A 1 -17.25 -16.08 1.24
N GLY A 2 -17.31 -14.93 0.57
CA GLY A 2 -17.22 -14.87 -0.88
C GLY A 2 -15.78 -15.11 -1.36
N ILE A 3 -15.62 -15.54 -2.61
CA ILE A 3 -14.31 -15.81 -3.25
C ILE A 3 -13.35 -14.61 -3.12
N ILE A 4 -13.90 -13.38 -3.19
CA ILE A 4 -13.13 -12.13 -3.07
C ILE A 4 -12.63 -11.90 -1.63
N GLU A 5 -13.44 -12.21 -0.62
CA GLU A 5 -13.06 -12.00 0.79
C GLU A 5 -11.90 -12.91 1.20
N GLU A 6 -11.91 -14.14 0.69
CA GLU A 6 -10.85 -15.12 0.95
C GLU A 6 -9.56 -14.77 0.20
N ALA A 7 -9.67 -14.32 -1.06
CA ALA A 7 -8.52 -13.94 -1.86
C ALA A 7 -7.74 -12.72 -1.31
N HIS A 8 -8.43 -11.86 -0.54
CA HIS A 8 -7.85 -10.67 0.08
C HIS A 8 -7.65 -10.81 1.60
N ASN A 9 -7.80 -11.99 2.19
CA ASN A 9 -7.69 -12.20 3.64
C ASN A 9 -8.47 -11.14 4.46
N VAL A 10 -9.72 -10.87 4.07
CA VAL A 10 -10.52 -9.77 4.63
C VAL A 10 -10.84 -10.03 6.10
N ARG A 11 -10.60 -9.02 6.94
CA ARG A 11 -10.97 -9.02 8.36
C ARG A 11 -11.89 -7.84 8.67
N VAL A 12 -13.05 -8.14 9.24
CA VAL A 12 -13.99 -7.12 9.72
C VAL A 12 -14.02 -7.16 11.25
N ILE A 13 -13.72 -6.03 11.88
CA ILE A 13 -13.64 -5.89 13.35
C ILE A 13 -14.33 -4.61 13.81
N GLY A 14 -14.54 -4.48 15.12
CA GLY A 14 -15.24 -3.33 15.71
C GLY A 14 -16.77 -3.42 15.58
N LYS A 15 -17.47 -2.52 16.26
CA LYS A 15 -18.94 -2.54 16.39
C LYS A 15 -19.64 -1.27 15.92
N GLY A 16 -18.87 -0.28 15.45
CA GLY A 16 -19.41 0.99 14.97
C GLY A 16 -20.32 0.84 13.75
N ASN A 17 -21.14 1.87 13.51
CA ASN A 17 -21.98 1.96 12.31
C ASN A 17 -21.27 2.67 11.14
N LYS A 18 -20.21 3.43 11.43
CA LYS A 18 -19.35 4.06 10.41
C LYS A 18 -18.23 3.10 10.03
N ILE A 19 -17.99 2.95 8.73
CA ILE A 19 -16.98 2.02 8.21
C ILE A 19 -15.66 2.77 7.96
N VAL A 20 -14.55 2.18 8.39
CA VAL A 20 -13.19 2.58 8.02
C VAL A 20 -12.54 1.40 7.31
N VAL A 21 -11.99 1.63 6.13
CA VAL A 21 -11.24 0.62 5.38
C VAL A 21 -9.76 0.95 5.47
N LEU A 22 -8.94 -0.02 5.89
CA LEU A 22 -7.49 0.13 6.00
C LEU A 22 -6.82 -0.70 4.90
N ALA A 23 -6.35 0.00 3.87
CA ALA A 23 -5.59 -0.56 2.75
C ALA A 23 -4.10 -0.34 3.00
N HIS A 24 -3.31 -1.41 2.96
CA HIS A 24 -1.87 -1.32 3.19
C HIS A 24 -1.10 -1.01 1.87
N GLY A 25 0.12 -0.50 2.01
CA GLY A 25 0.98 -0.13 0.86
C GLY A 25 1.85 -1.27 0.34
N PHE A 26 2.71 -0.94 -0.63
CA PHE A 26 3.74 -1.83 -1.14
C PHE A 26 4.63 -2.35 -0.01
N GLY A 27 4.99 -3.64 -0.05
CA GLY A 27 5.91 -4.19 0.94
C GLY A 27 5.31 -4.35 2.33
N THR A 28 3.99 -4.29 2.48
CA THR A 28 3.35 -4.57 3.76
C THR A 28 2.18 -5.55 3.67
N ASP A 29 1.60 -5.91 4.80
CA ASP A 29 0.32 -6.59 4.87
C ASP A 29 -0.56 -5.88 5.93
N GLN A 30 -1.79 -6.35 6.13
CA GLN A 30 -2.71 -5.74 7.07
C GLN A 30 -2.20 -5.70 8.54
N SER A 31 -1.14 -6.45 8.89
CA SER A 31 -0.51 -6.38 10.22
C SER A 31 0.12 -5.02 10.53
N LEU A 32 0.38 -4.20 9.50
CA LEU A 32 0.85 -2.82 9.64
C LEU A 32 -0.05 -2.01 10.59
N TRP A 33 -1.34 -2.30 10.59
CA TRP A 33 -2.33 -1.53 11.33
C TRP A 33 -2.46 -1.92 12.81
N LYS A 34 -1.64 -2.84 13.32
CA LYS A 34 -1.76 -3.38 14.70
C LYS A 34 -1.79 -2.33 15.80
N HIS A 35 -1.12 -1.19 15.59
CA HIS A 35 -1.07 -0.08 16.55
C HIS A 35 -2.19 0.95 16.33
N LEU A 36 -2.76 1.04 15.13
CA LEU A 36 -3.85 1.97 14.82
C LEU A 36 -5.22 1.37 15.17
N VAL A 37 -5.41 0.09 14.84
CA VAL A 37 -6.67 -0.64 15.01
C VAL A 37 -7.29 -0.51 16.40
N PRO A 38 -6.54 -0.66 17.52
CA PRO A 38 -7.12 -0.55 18.86
C PRO A 38 -7.79 0.80 19.13
N HIS A 39 -7.38 1.87 18.44
CA HIS A 39 -7.95 3.21 18.61
C HIS A 39 -9.19 3.46 17.74
N LEU A 40 -9.57 2.53 16.86
CA LEU A 40 -10.69 2.70 15.93
C LEU A 40 -11.88 1.79 16.26
N VAL A 41 -11.64 0.60 16.82
CA VAL A 41 -12.65 -0.47 16.94
C VAL A 41 -13.83 -0.16 17.88
N ASP A 42 -13.65 0.79 18.80
CA ASP A 42 -14.71 1.22 19.72
C ASP A 42 -15.76 2.10 19.02
N GLU A 43 -15.35 2.89 18.03
CA GLU A 43 -16.21 3.86 17.34
C GLU A 43 -16.62 3.42 15.92
N TYR A 44 -15.78 2.63 15.26
CA TYR A 44 -15.90 2.29 13.85
C TYR A 44 -16.01 0.78 13.63
N ARG A 45 -16.61 0.40 12.49
CA ARG A 45 -16.45 -0.92 11.90
C ARG A 45 -15.24 -0.85 10.97
N VAL A 46 -14.17 -1.54 11.33
CA VAL A 46 -12.90 -1.51 10.61
C VAL A 46 -12.82 -2.72 9.69
N ILE A 47 -12.61 -2.47 8.41
CA ILE A 47 -12.35 -3.49 7.39
C ILE A 47 -10.86 -3.43 7.05
N LEU A 48 -10.16 -4.54 7.27
CA LEU A 48 -8.80 -4.75 6.84
C LEU A 48 -8.79 -5.78 5.73
N TYR A 49 -7.83 -5.66 4.82
CA TYR A 49 -7.60 -6.64 3.78
C TYR A 49 -6.13 -6.60 3.35
N ASP A 50 -5.66 -7.72 2.80
CA ASP A 50 -4.38 -7.83 2.12
C ASP A 50 -4.58 -7.59 0.62
N ASN A 51 -3.71 -6.76 0.04
CA ASN A 51 -3.61 -6.65 -1.41
C ASN A 51 -3.27 -8.03 -2.00
N MET A 52 -3.75 -8.33 -3.21
CA MET A 52 -3.43 -9.60 -3.86
C MET A 52 -1.91 -9.73 -4.05
N GLY A 53 -1.35 -10.89 -3.73
CA GLY A 53 0.09 -11.11 -3.73
C GLY A 53 0.83 -10.59 -2.49
N ALA A 54 0.13 -10.03 -1.49
CA ALA A 54 0.70 -9.64 -0.20
C ALA A 54 0.43 -10.67 0.92
N GLY A 55 1.40 -10.82 1.82
CA GLY A 55 1.22 -11.54 3.09
C GLY A 55 0.83 -13.00 2.88
N THR A 56 -0.40 -13.35 3.28
CA THR A 56 -0.93 -14.72 3.20
C THR A 56 -1.75 -15.01 1.94
N THR A 57 -1.83 -14.06 1.00
CA THR A 57 -2.57 -14.24 -0.27
C THR A 57 -1.72 -14.97 -1.32
N ASN A 58 -2.32 -15.39 -2.45
CA ASN A 58 -1.61 -16.12 -3.49
C ASN A 58 -0.58 -15.21 -4.22
N PRO A 59 0.73 -15.53 -4.20
CA PRO A 59 1.77 -14.70 -4.81
C PRO A 59 1.74 -14.66 -6.35
N GLU A 60 1.06 -15.62 -6.99
CA GLU A 60 0.89 -15.66 -8.46
C GLU A 60 -0.10 -14.62 -8.98
N TYR A 61 -0.94 -14.04 -8.10
CA TYR A 61 -1.94 -13.03 -8.49
C TYR A 61 -1.39 -11.63 -8.67
N TYR A 62 -0.08 -11.55 -8.78
CA TYR A 62 0.63 -10.31 -8.82
C TYR A 62 0.99 -9.84 -10.24
N ASP A 63 0.86 -8.55 -10.49
CA ASP A 63 1.21 -7.88 -11.75
C ASP A 63 2.05 -6.60 -11.58
N PHE A 64 3.32 -6.62 -12.04
CA PHE A 64 4.26 -5.48 -11.96
C PHE A 64 3.89 -4.38 -12.97
N GLU A 65 3.12 -4.70 -14.02
CA GLU A 65 2.72 -3.72 -15.02
C GLU A 65 1.82 -2.64 -14.42
N ARG A 66 1.18 -2.91 -13.26
CA ARG A 66 0.38 -1.91 -12.54
C ARG A 66 1.18 -0.76 -11.94
N PHE A 67 2.51 -0.84 -11.98
CA PHE A 67 3.43 0.21 -11.55
C PHE A 67 3.93 1.07 -12.69
N LEU A 68 3.56 0.77 -13.93
CA LEU A 68 4.02 1.52 -15.09
C LEU A 68 3.26 2.83 -15.25
N ASN A 69 3.94 3.81 -15.84
CA ASN A 69 3.22 4.90 -16.49
C ASN A 69 2.31 4.33 -17.60
N ASP A 70 1.16 4.96 -17.79
CA ASP A 70 0.20 4.65 -18.86
C ASP A 70 -0.21 5.95 -19.55
N ALA A 71 -0.97 5.88 -20.64
CA ALA A 71 -1.36 7.02 -21.47
C ALA A 71 -1.91 8.20 -20.65
N ASP A 72 -2.71 7.90 -19.63
CA ASP A 72 -3.38 8.88 -18.77
C ASP A 72 -2.84 8.90 -17.33
N TYR A 73 -1.82 8.10 -17.00
CA TYR A 73 -1.22 8.03 -15.67
C TYR A 73 0.29 8.28 -15.71
N TYR A 74 0.70 9.36 -15.04
CA TYR A 74 2.11 9.71 -14.84
C TYR A 74 2.40 9.79 -13.35
N GLY A 75 3.33 8.97 -12.89
CA GLY A 75 3.64 8.78 -11.47
C GLY A 75 4.10 7.36 -11.13
N GLY A 76 4.03 6.44 -12.09
CA GLY A 76 4.66 5.13 -12.06
C GLY A 76 6.08 5.15 -12.63
N PHE A 77 6.58 3.95 -12.89
CA PHE A 77 7.89 3.67 -13.48
C PHE A 77 7.81 3.58 -15.00
N GLU A 78 8.94 3.82 -15.66
CA GLU A 78 9.15 3.33 -17.02
C GLU A 78 9.43 1.81 -17.03
N GLN A 79 9.18 1.15 -18.16
CA GLN A 79 9.35 -0.30 -18.28
C GLN A 79 10.79 -0.74 -17.94
N GLU A 80 11.78 0.04 -18.35
CA GLU A 80 13.18 -0.20 -18.06
C GLU A 80 13.49 -0.09 -16.56
N GLU A 81 12.83 0.82 -15.85
CA GLU A 81 13.03 1.01 -14.40
C GLU A 81 12.43 -0.15 -13.61
N VAL A 82 11.25 -0.65 -14.00
CA VAL A 82 10.67 -1.88 -13.43
C VAL A 82 11.59 -3.07 -13.65
N ASN A 83 12.15 -3.22 -14.86
CA ASN A 83 13.07 -4.30 -15.17
C ASN A 83 14.36 -4.22 -14.33
N GLN A 84 14.92 -3.02 -14.15
CA GLN A 84 16.11 -2.80 -13.31
C GLN A 84 15.81 -3.08 -11.84
N LEU A 85 14.67 -2.61 -11.33
CA LEU A 85 14.20 -2.91 -9.98
C LEU A 85 14.09 -4.42 -9.75
N PHE A 86 13.54 -5.14 -10.73
CA PHE A 86 13.40 -6.58 -10.67
C PHE A 86 14.74 -7.32 -10.65
N GLU A 87 15.68 -6.93 -11.49
CA GLU A 87 17.04 -7.50 -11.48
C GLU A 87 17.77 -7.21 -10.16
N ALA A 88 17.58 -6.02 -9.57
CA ALA A 88 18.13 -5.69 -8.26
C ALA A 88 17.54 -6.57 -7.14
N ILE A 89 16.21 -6.77 -7.14
CA ILE A 89 15.50 -7.65 -6.21
C ILE A 89 15.96 -9.11 -6.38
N ARG A 90 16.09 -9.60 -7.63
CA ARG A 90 16.51 -10.98 -7.94
C ARG A 90 17.96 -11.25 -7.58
N SER A 91 18.85 -10.30 -7.85
CA SER A 91 20.29 -10.47 -7.65
C SER A 91 20.68 -10.54 -6.17
N ASN A 92 20.04 -9.74 -5.31
CA ASN A 92 20.26 -9.82 -3.86
C ASN A 92 19.10 -9.19 -3.07
N TYR A 93 18.00 -9.95 -2.93
CA TYR A 93 16.78 -9.51 -2.26
C TYR A 93 17.01 -8.97 -0.84
N LYS A 94 17.83 -9.65 -0.05
CA LYS A 94 18.11 -9.26 1.34
C LYS A 94 18.82 -7.90 1.40
N ALA A 95 19.85 -7.71 0.56
CA ALA A 95 20.56 -6.44 0.50
C ALA A 95 19.66 -5.31 0.01
N TRP A 96 18.79 -5.60 -0.97
CA TRP A 96 17.81 -4.65 -1.47
C TRP A 96 16.86 -4.18 -0.35
N CYS A 97 16.26 -5.11 0.40
CA CYS A 97 15.39 -4.77 1.54
C CYS A 97 16.11 -3.94 2.60
N SER A 98 17.35 -4.32 2.97
CA SER A 98 18.15 -3.59 3.96
C SER A 98 18.58 -2.19 3.51
N GLY A 99 18.68 -1.93 2.20
CA GLY A 99 18.96 -0.59 1.68
C GLY A 99 17.69 0.26 1.50
N PHE A 100 16.59 -0.35 1.09
CA PHE A 100 15.35 0.35 0.74
C PHE A 100 14.51 0.74 1.96
N ALA A 101 14.38 -0.15 2.95
CA ALA A 101 13.57 0.10 4.14
C ALA A 101 13.89 1.41 4.90
N PRO A 102 15.15 1.77 5.18
CA PRO A 102 15.46 3.01 5.91
C PRO A 102 15.17 4.27 5.07
N LEU A 103 15.25 4.19 3.74
CA LEU A 103 14.96 5.32 2.85
C LEU A 103 13.48 5.69 2.87
N VAL A 104 12.59 4.69 2.92
CA VAL A 104 11.14 4.92 2.86
C VAL A 104 10.55 5.26 4.23
N VAL A 105 11.04 4.62 5.30
CA VAL A 105 10.50 4.85 6.66
C VAL A 105 11.10 6.09 7.32
N SER A 106 12.21 6.62 6.79
CA SER A 106 12.95 7.75 7.37
C SER A 106 13.33 7.49 8.85
N GLY A 107 14.02 6.37 9.11
CA GLY A 107 14.43 5.96 10.45
C GLY A 107 15.67 5.06 10.46
N ASP A 108 16.22 4.85 11.65
CA ASP A 108 17.32 3.90 11.88
C ASP A 108 16.82 2.45 11.75
N MET A 109 17.69 1.54 11.29
CA MET A 109 17.43 0.10 11.14
C MET A 109 17.08 -0.56 12.48
N ASP A 110 17.53 0.01 13.58
CA ASP A 110 17.19 -0.46 14.94
C ASP A 110 15.80 0.00 15.40
N SER A 111 15.13 0.88 14.66
CA SER A 111 13.78 1.31 15.00
C SER A 111 12.77 0.19 14.73
N VAL A 112 11.82 0.03 15.67
CA VAL A 112 10.72 -0.95 15.54
C VAL A 112 9.94 -0.72 14.24
N ALA A 113 9.79 0.54 13.81
CA ALA A 113 9.12 0.89 12.56
C ALA A 113 9.86 0.35 11.32
N VAL A 114 11.19 0.56 11.24
CA VAL A 114 12.00 0.05 10.11
C VAL A 114 12.08 -1.48 10.13
N GLN A 115 12.15 -2.11 11.31
CA GLN A 115 12.17 -3.57 11.41
C GLN A 115 10.84 -4.20 11.00
N GLU A 116 9.71 -3.62 11.43
CA GLU A 116 8.38 -4.08 11.02
C GLU A 116 8.14 -3.86 9.53
N PHE A 117 8.50 -2.69 9.01
CA PHE A 117 8.44 -2.41 7.58
C PHE A 117 9.32 -3.40 6.81
N SER A 118 10.56 -3.63 7.24
CA SER A 118 11.47 -4.60 6.61
C SER A 118 10.91 -6.02 6.64
N ARG A 119 10.36 -6.45 7.79
CA ARG A 119 9.74 -7.77 7.95
C ARG A 119 8.60 -7.97 6.97
N THR A 120 7.74 -6.96 6.79
CA THR A 120 6.61 -7.07 5.87
C THR A 120 7.05 -6.89 4.42
N LEU A 121 8.14 -6.15 4.17
CA LEU A 121 8.72 -5.93 2.83
C LEU A 121 9.14 -7.27 2.20
N PHE A 122 9.56 -8.23 3.03
CA PHE A 122 9.90 -9.58 2.59
C PHE A 122 8.74 -10.34 1.93
N ASN A 123 7.48 -9.91 2.08
CA ASN A 123 6.30 -10.74 1.79
C ASN A 123 5.33 -10.17 0.75
N VAL A 124 5.76 -9.27 -0.15
CA VAL A 124 4.78 -8.60 -1.03
C VAL A 124 5.22 -8.47 -2.45
N ARG A 125 4.22 -8.64 -3.30
CA ARG A 125 4.20 -8.11 -4.63
C ARG A 125 2.82 -7.36 -4.77
N PRO A 126 2.76 -6.06 -5.17
CA PRO A 126 1.57 -5.19 -5.41
C PRO A 126 0.74 -5.18 -6.75
N ASP A 127 -0.61 -5.05 -6.68
CA ASP A 127 -1.44 -4.57 -7.81
C ASP A 127 -2.95 -4.18 -7.45
N ILE A 128 -3.58 -3.13 -8.07
CA ILE A 128 -5.02 -2.61 -8.04
C ILE A 128 -5.51 -1.84 -6.75
N ALA A 129 -6.43 -0.84 -6.70
CA ALA A 129 -7.53 -0.31 -7.55
C ALA A 129 -7.83 1.18 -7.27
N LEU A 130 -8.31 1.96 -8.25
CA LEU A 130 -8.65 3.39 -8.06
C LEU A 130 -10.14 3.75 -8.23
N ASN A 131 -10.88 3.11 -9.14
CA ASN A 131 -12.25 3.52 -9.48
C ASN A 131 -13.36 3.10 -8.50
N PHE A 132 -13.02 2.41 -7.39
CA PHE A 132 -14.03 1.89 -6.45
C PHE A 132 -14.32 2.82 -5.27
N VAL A 133 -13.51 3.86 -5.05
CA VAL A 133 -13.76 4.83 -3.97
C VAL A 133 -14.74 5.89 -4.45
N THR A 134 -16.03 5.65 -4.18
CA THR A 134 -17.15 6.53 -4.58
C THR A 134 -17.66 7.43 -3.44
N VAL A 135 -17.12 7.25 -2.23
CA VAL A 135 -17.48 8.05 -1.03
C VAL A 135 -16.46 9.18 -0.82
N PRO A 136 -16.85 10.26 -0.12
CA PRO A 136 -15.89 11.32 0.20
C PRO A 136 -14.69 10.81 0.98
N CYS A 137 -13.48 11.24 0.60
CA CYS A 137 -12.23 10.78 1.21
C CYS A 137 -11.19 11.90 1.34
N HIS A 138 -10.15 11.62 2.12
CA HIS A 138 -8.98 12.49 2.29
C HIS A 138 -7.76 11.75 1.75
N ILE A 139 -6.94 12.45 0.95
CA ILE A 139 -5.66 11.96 0.44
C ILE A 139 -4.58 12.72 1.21
N ILE A 140 -3.71 12.01 1.92
CA ILE A 140 -2.60 12.62 2.67
C ILE A 140 -1.31 12.13 2.02
N GLN A 141 -0.57 13.04 1.39
CA GLN A 141 0.69 12.75 0.70
C GLN A 141 1.82 13.54 1.35
N SER A 142 2.92 12.87 1.65
CA SER A 142 4.12 13.54 2.17
C SER A 142 4.86 14.24 1.03
N THR A 143 5.25 15.49 1.26
CA THR A 143 6.10 16.31 0.39
C THR A 143 7.56 15.85 0.40
N LYS A 144 7.93 15.00 1.35
CA LYS A 144 9.25 14.39 1.48
C LYS A 144 9.23 12.90 1.13
N ASP A 145 8.20 12.43 0.44
CA ASP A 145 8.11 11.06 -0.03
C ASP A 145 9.12 10.84 -1.16
N LEU A 146 10.11 9.99 -0.91
CA LEU A 146 11.16 9.64 -1.88
C LEU A 146 10.70 8.55 -2.86
N ALA A 147 9.59 7.87 -2.59
CA ALA A 147 9.10 6.74 -3.35
C ALA A 147 7.88 7.09 -4.21
N VAL A 148 7.00 7.97 -3.73
CA VAL A 148 5.75 8.33 -4.41
C VAL A 148 5.74 9.83 -4.75
N PRO A 149 5.78 10.19 -6.04
CA PRO A 149 5.71 11.59 -6.46
C PRO A 149 4.37 12.26 -6.10
N LEU A 150 4.38 13.57 -5.86
CA LEU A 150 3.15 14.34 -5.55
C LEU A 150 2.05 14.21 -6.61
N VAL A 151 2.43 14.05 -7.89
CA VAL A 151 1.48 13.90 -9.00
C VAL A 151 0.57 12.67 -8.83
N VAL A 152 1.00 11.66 -8.07
CA VAL A 152 0.16 10.49 -7.75
C VAL A 152 -1.05 10.92 -6.93
N ALA A 153 -0.89 11.80 -5.93
CA ALA A 153 -2.00 12.30 -5.12
C ALA A 153 -3.00 13.11 -5.95
N GLU A 154 -2.51 13.87 -6.93
CA GLU A 154 -3.34 14.62 -7.87
C GLU A 154 -4.11 13.69 -8.81
N TYR A 155 -3.43 12.66 -9.34
CA TYR A 155 -4.06 11.63 -10.15
C TYR A 155 -5.17 10.89 -9.38
N LEU A 156 -4.91 10.52 -8.12
CA LEU A 156 -5.93 9.95 -7.24
C LEU A 156 -7.14 10.88 -7.13
N GLN A 157 -6.94 12.16 -6.80
CA GLN A 157 -8.05 13.09 -6.66
C GLN A 157 -8.90 13.20 -7.94
N GLN A 158 -8.27 13.16 -9.12
CA GLN A 158 -8.95 13.27 -10.41
C GLN A 158 -9.73 12.01 -10.80
N ASN A 159 -9.28 10.84 -10.34
CA ASN A 159 -9.81 9.55 -10.79
C ASN A 159 -10.64 8.80 -9.73
N LEU A 160 -10.64 9.23 -8.47
CA LEU A 160 -11.58 8.70 -7.48
C LEU A 160 -13.02 9.16 -7.80
N GLY A 161 -13.97 8.24 -7.72
CA GLY A 161 -15.38 8.53 -8.01
C GLY A 161 -16.07 9.40 -6.94
N GLY A 162 -15.49 9.51 -5.75
CA GLY A 162 -15.97 10.33 -4.63
C GLY A 162 -15.24 11.66 -4.50
N LYS A 163 -15.87 12.66 -3.86
CA LYS A 163 -15.23 13.95 -3.57
C LYS A 163 -14.02 13.76 -2.65
N SER A 164 -12.85 14.21 -3.08
CA SER A 164 -11.60 14.05 -2.34
C SER A 164 -10.96 15.40 -1.96
N ILE A 165 -10.26 15.43 -0.82
CA ILE A 165 -9.44 16.57 -0.37
C ILE A 165 -8.00 16.10 -0.23
N ILE A 166 -7.04 16.79 -0.85
CA ILE A 166 -5.61 16.50 -0.74
C ILE A 166 -4.97 17.35 0.37
N TYR A 167 -4.11 16.71 1.17
CA TYR A 167 -3.22 17.34 2.14
C TYR A 167 -1.79 16.98 1.78
N HIS A 168 -0.97 18.01 1.53
CA HIS A 168 0.47 17.89 1.41
C HIS A 168 1.11 18.21 2.76
N ASN A 169 1.87 17.28 3.33
CA ASN A 169 2.53 17.43 4.63
C ASN A 169 4.05 17.25 4.55
#